data_AF-A0A5E6QYS2-F1
#
_entry.id   AF-A0A5E6QYS2-F1
#
_cell.length_a   1.000
_cell.length_b   1.000
_cell.length_c   1.000
_cell.angle_alpha   90.00
_cell.angle_beta   90.00
_cell.angle_gamma   90.00
#
_symmetry.space_group_name_H-M   'P 1'
#
loop_
_entity.id
_entity.type
_entity.pdbx_description
1 polymer ?
#
loop_
_entity_poly.entity_id
_entity_poly.type
_entity_poly.pdbx_seq_one_letter_code
_entity_poly.pdbx_strand_id
1 'polypeptide(L)'
;MPCIKLHTYWQKWMSFDFSYDQLIALKQHLRSGTDSTIRIGGHVFRYADGYLYFANVGTPNKYYFDTPLSEIFELIDQAIATDS
;
A
#
# COMPACT_ATOMS: atom_id res chain seq x y z
N MET A 1 10.16 4.53 -12.98
CA MET A 1 9.39 3.52 -12.23
C MET A 1 9.35 3.96 -10.79
N PRO A 2 8.21 4.48 -10.35
CA PRO A 2 8.06 5.07 -9.05
C PRO A 2 8.09 3.99 -7.96
N CYS A 3 8.77 4.29 -6.86
CA CYS A 3 9.00 3.35 -5.76
C CYS A 3 8.46 3.94 -4.46
N ILE A 4 7.67 3.16 -3.72
CA ILE A 4 7.23 3.53 -2.36
C ILE A 4 7.88 2.59 -1.34
N LYS A 5 8.26 3.14 -0.18
CA LYS A 5 8.82 2.37 0.94
C LYS A 5 7.88 2.40 2.12
N LEU A 6 7.46 1.23 2.58
CA LEU A 6 6.56 1.09 3.72
C LEU A 6 7.26 0.35 4.87
N HIS A 7 6.93 0.73 6.09
CA HIS A 7 7.42 0.11 7.30
C HIS A 7 6.44 -0.96 7.76
N THR A 8 6.93 -2.17 7.97
CA THR A 8 6.12 -3.32 8.38
C THR A 8 6.02 -3.43 9.89
N TYR A 9 4.96 -4.07 10.38
CA TYR A 9 4.77 -4.35 11.80
C TYR A 9 5.98 -5.02 12.47
N TRP A 10 6.66 -5.92 11.75
CA TRP A 10 7.86 -6.62 12.23
C TRP A 10 9.16 -5.83 12.05
N GLN A 11 9.06 -4.49 12.00
CA GLN A 11 10.17 -3.53 12.01
C GLN A 11 11.13 -3.68 10.82
N LYS A 12 10.59 -3.98 9.64
CA LYS A 12 11.36 -4.01 8.38
C LYS A 12 10.78 -3.03 7.37
N TRP A 13 11.66 -2.36 6.64
CA TRP A 13 11.31 -1.58 5.47
C TRP A 13 11.11 -2.50 4.27
N MET A 14 10.03 -2.29 3.52
CA MET A 14 9.75 -2.94 2.25
C MET A 14 9.60 -1.89 1.15
N SER A 15 10.23 -2.14 0.01
CA SER A 15 10.15 -1.28 -1.16
C SER A 15 9.25 -1.92 -2.20
N PHE A 16 8.43 -1.11 -2.86
CA PHE A 16 7.52 -1.54 -3.92
C PHE A 16 7.74 -0.70 -5.16
N ASP A 17 8.15 -1.36 -6.25
CA ASP A 17 8.27 -0.75 -7.56
C ASP A 17 6.93 -0.91 -8.29
N PHE A 18 6.11 0.13 -8.24
CA PHE A 18 4.79 0.15 -8.84
C PHE A 18 4.77 1.05 -10.07
N SER A 19 3.94 0.73 -11.07
CA SER A 19 3.66 1.66 -12.15
C SER A 19 2.81 2.84 -11.65
N TYR A 20 2.76 3.91 -12.44
CA TYR A 20 1.86 5.04 -12.19
C TYR A 20 0.41 4.59 -11.94
N ASP A 21 -0.14 3.77 -12.84
CA ASP A 21 -1.52 3.26 -12.74
C ASP A 21 -1.73 2.41 -11.47
N GLN A 22 -0.73 1.64 -11.08
CA GLN A 22 -0.75 0.83 -9.86
C GLN A 22 -0.79 1.70 -8.59
N LEU A 23 -0.02 2.79 -8.57
CA LEU A 23 -0.03 3.76 -7.47
C LEU A 23 -1.39 4.48 -7.37
N ILE A 24 -1.96 4.89 -8.51
CA ILE A 24 -3.29 5.50 -8.56
C ILE A 24 -4.35 4.51 -8.06
N ALA A 25 -4.32 3.26 -8.51
CA ALA A 25 -5.25 2.22 -8.09
C ALA A 25 -5.15 1.94 -6.58
N LEU A 26 -3.94 1.82 -6.04
CA LEU A 26 -3.72 1.65 -4.59
C LEU A 26 -4.28 2.85 -3.81
N LYS A 27 -4.01 4.08 -4.28
CA LYS A 27 -4.52 5.31 -3.65
C LYS A 27 -6.04 5.38 -3.63
N GLN A 28 -6.68 5.05 -4.75
CA GLN A 28 -8.14 5.03 -4.86
C GLN A 28 -8.77 3.98 -3.93
N HIS A 29 -8.18 2.78 -3.87
CA HIS A 29 -8.62 1.74 -2.97
C HIS A 29 -8.55 2.17 -1.50
N LEU A 30 -7.41 2.72 -1.08
CA LEU A 30 -7.22 3.27 0.26
C LEU A 30 -8.23 4.39 0.59
N ARG A 31 -8.51 5.28 -0.37
CA ARG A 31 -9.53 6.35 -0.21
C ARG A 31 -10.96 5.82 -0.11
N SER A 32 -11.26 4.68 -0.74
CA SER A 32 -12.59 4.08 -0.68
C SER A 32 -12.96 3.64 0.74
N GLY A 33 -11.96 3.37 1.60
CA GLY A 33 -12.16 2.83 2.94
C GLY A 33 -12.81 1.45 2.96
N THR A 34 -12.93 0.79 1.80
CA THR A 34 -13.57 -0.52 1.72
C THR A 34 -12.64 -1.59 2.26
N ASP A 35 -13.21 -2.50 3.05
CA ASP A 35 -12.51 -3.67 3.59
C ASP A 35 -12.41 -4.81 2.55
N SER A 36 -12.10 -4.43 1.31
CA SER A 36 -11.94 -5.34 0.18
C SER A 36 -10.46 -5.56 -0.12
N THR A 37 -10.16 -6.60 -0.89
CA THR A 37 -8.78 -6.84 -1.36
C THR A 37 -8.55 -6.21 -2.73
N ILE A 38 -7.38 -5.62 -2.94
CA ILE A 38 -6.91 -5.18 -4.26
C ILE A 38 -5.61 -5.87 -4.63
N ARG A 39 -5.46 -6.29 -5.89
CA ARG A 39 -4.20 -6.79 -6.42
C ARG A 39 -3.45 -5.67 -7.12
N ILE A 40 -2.23 -5.38 -6.66
CA ILE A 40 -1.33 -4.38 -7.23
C ILE A 40 0.01 -5.06 -7.52
N GLY A 41 0.37 -5.16 -8.80
CA GLY A 41 1.52 -5.95 -9.24
C GLY A 41 1.41 -7.42 -8.79
N GLY A 42 2.45 -7.92 -8.12
CA GLY A 42 2.50 -9.28 -7.56
C GLY A 42 1.92 -9.41 -6.14
N HIS A 43 1.35 -8.35 -5.58
CA HIS A 43 0.89 -8.32 -4.19
C HIS A 43 -0.63 -8.12 -4.11
N VAL A 44 -1.25 -8.74 -3.12
CA VAL A 44 -2.65 -8.49 -2.74
C VAL A 44 -2.63 -7.70 -1.43
N PHE A 45 -3.33 -6.58 -1.42
CA PHE A 45 -3.48 -5.70 -0.28
C PHE A 45 -4.92 -5.65 0.20
N ARG A 46 -5.11 -5.31 1.47
CA ARG A 46 -6.41 -5.04 2.09
C ARG A 46 -6.25 -3.88 3.07
N TYR A 47 -7.20 -2.96 3.07
CA TYR A 47 -7.27 -1.91 4.07
C TYR A 47 -8.33 -2.27 5.11
N ALA A 48 -7.90 -2.50 6.35
CA ALA A 48 -8.76 -2.90 7.46
C ALA A 48 -8.26 -2.25 8.75
N ASP A 49 -9.12 -2.01 9.73
CA ASP A 49 -8.71 -1.57 11.08
C ASP A 49 -7.74 -0.36 11.12
N GLY A 50 -7.75 0.51 10.11
CA GLY A 50 -6.85 1.65 9.99
C GLY A 50 -5.48 1.38 9.37
N TYR A 51 -5.15 0.12 9.05
CA TYR A 51 -3.85 -0.28 8.50
C TYR A 51 -3.97 -0.91 7.12
N LEU A 52 -2.87 -0.84 6.36
CA LEU A 52 -2.71 -1.59 5.12
C LEU A 52 -2.12 -2.97 5.45
N TYR A 53 -2.71 -4.04 4.90
CA TYR A 53 -2.27 -5.41 5.12
C TYR A 53 -1.90 -6.09 3.80
N PHE A 54 -0.96 -7.03 3.86
CA PHE A 54 -0.86 -8.09 2.86
C PHE A 54 -2.00 -9.09 3.03
N ALA A 55 -2.77 -9.34 1.97
CA ALA A 55 -3.90 -10.27 1.96
C ALA A 55 -3.68 -11.47 1.02
N ASN A 56 -2.43 -11.83 0.75
CA ASN A 56 -2.08 -12.99 -0.09
C ASN A 56 -2.59 -14.32 0.48
N VAL A 57 -2.86 -14.42 1.79
CA VAL A 57 -3.24 -15.65 2.49
C VAL A 57 -4.30 -15.35 3.55
N GLY A 58 -5.57 -15.19 3.13
CA GLY A 58 -6.72 -15.05 4.04
C GLY A 58 -6.81 -13.70 4.75
N THR A 59 -7.50 -13.66 5.90
CA THR A 59 -7.72 -12.45 6.71
C THR A 59 -6.46 -12.15 7.54
N PRO A 60 -5.70 -11.10 7.20
CA PRO A 60 -4.39 -10.90 7.81
C PRO A 60 -4.54 -10.17 9.14
N ASN A 61 -4.01 -10.78 10.21
CA ASN A 61 -3.94 -10.20 11.55
C ASN A 61 -2.49 -9.89 11.99
N LYS A 62 -1.49 -10.26 11.18
CA LYS A 62 -0.06 -10.12 11.52
C LYS A 62 0.82 -9.53 10.40
N TYR A 63 0.25 -9.24 9.23
CA TYR A 63 1.01 -8.81 8.05
C TYR A 63 0.61 -7.41 7.59
N TYR A 64 0.67 -6.44 8.50
CA TYR A 64 0.34 -5.04 8.21
C TYR A 64 1.55 -4.12 8.18
N PHE A 65 1.33 -2.95 7.62
CA PHE A 65 2.29 -1.86 7.60
C PHE A 65 1.99 -0.88 8.74
N ASP A 66 2.99 -0.60 9.57
CA ASP A 66 2.93 0.40 10.63
C ASP A 66 2.98 1.84 10.06
N THR A 67 3.28 2.00 8.76
CA THR A 67 3.22 3.30 8.10
C THR A 67 1.79 3.86 8.16
N PRO A 68 1.58 5.04 8.77
CA PRO A 68 0.27 5.68 8.85
C PRO A 68 -0.31 5.93 7.45
N LEU A 69 -1.64 5.83 7.33
CA LEU A 69 -2.33 6.02 6.05
C LEU A 69 -2.02 7.38 5.39
N SER A 70 -1.90 8.44 6.17
CA SER A 70 -1.52 9.77 5.66
C SER A 70 -0.14 9.77 5.02
N GLU A 71 0.83 9.10 5.64
CA GLU A 71 2.19 8.96 5.12
C GLU A 71 2.19 8.08 3.85
N ILE A 72 1.39 7.01 3.80
CA ILE A 72 1.22 6.20 2.58
C ILE A 72 0.72 7.08 1.43
N PHE A 73 -0.25 7.98 1.67
CA PHE A 73 -0.74 8.89 0.64
C PHE A 73 0.33 9.86 0.16
N GLU A 74 1.10 10.45 1.07
CA GLU A 74 2.21 11.35 0.74
C GLU A 74 3.29 10.64 -0.09
N LEU A 75 3.66 9.43 0.30
CA LEU A 75 4.64 8.62 -0.43
C LEU A 75 4.15 8.29 -1.85
N ILE A 76 2.87 7.94 -2.01
CA ILE A 76 2.28 7.71 -3.33
C ILE A 76 2.32 9.00 -4.17
N ASP A 77 1.96 10.15 -3.60
CA ASP A 77 1.96 11.43 -4.32
C ASP A 77 3.35 11.87 -4.76
N GLN A 78 4.36 11.69 -3.89
CA GLN A 78 5.76 11.94 -4.23
C GLN A 78 6.25 11.02 -5.34
N ALA A 79 5.91 9.74 -5.27
CA ALA A 79 6.31 8.74 -6.25
C ALA A 79 5.69 9.06 -7.63
N ILE A 80 4.41 9.44 -7.67
CA ILE A 80 3.73 9.88 -8.91
C ILE A 80 4.37 11.13 -9.51
N ALA A 81 4.66 12.15 -8.68
CA ALA A 81 5.23 13.41 -9.14
C ALA A 81 6.66 13.27 -9.70
N THR A 82 7.40 12.25 -9.27
CA THR A 82 8.79 12.00 -9.71
C THR A 82 8.87 11.27 -11.06
N ASP A 83 7.80 10.58 -11.47
CA ASP A 83 7.71 9.86 -12.76
C ASP A 83 7.04 10.71 -13.86
N SER A 84 6.66 11.97 -13.56
CA SER A 84 6.01 12.94 -14.45
C SER A 84 6.98 13.92 -15.11
#